data_AF-A0A7J6V4H1-F1
#
_entry.id   AF-A0A7J6V4H1-F1
#
_cell.length_a   1.000
_cell.length_b   1.000
_cell.length_c   1.000
_cell.angle_alpha   90.00
_cell.angle_beta   90.00
_cell.angle_gamma   90.00
#
_symmetry.space_group_name_H-M   'P 1'
#
loop_
_entity.id
_entity.type
_entity.pdbx_description
1 polymer ?
#
loop_
_entity_poly.entity_id
_entity_poly.type
_entity_poly.pdbx_seq_one_letter_code
_entity_poly.pdbx_strand_id
1 'polypeptide(L)'
;VAERALFFWNNDHIVGLIAQNRNVILPIIFEALEKNIQYHWNQAVNGLTVNVRKMFLEMDTELFEECQRQYQEKVALAKDLEEQREQAWKRLEAVVEGKAEDMVV
;
A
#
# COMPACT_ATOMS: atom_id res chain seq x y z
N VAL A 1 12.21 -4.95 -14.32
CA VAL A 1 12.05 -3.49 -14.07
C VAL A 1 12.20 -3.16 -12.59
N ALA A 2 11.36 -3.71 -11.68
CA ALA A 2 11.42 -3.44 -10.24
C ALA A 2 12.82 -3.59 -9.62
N GLU A 3 13.51 -4.70 -9.90
CA GLU A 3 14.89 -4.94 -9.44
C GLU A 3 15.86 -3.81 -9.83
N ARG A 4 15.83 -3.38 -11.09
CA ARG A 4 16.67 -2.30 -11.61
C ARG A 4 16.33 -0.94 -10.99
N ALA A 5 15.06 -0.68 -10.70
CA ALA A 5 14.65 0.52 -9.98
C ALA A 5 15.13 0.48 -8.52
N LEU A 6 15.03 -0.68 -7.86
CA LEU A 6 15.51 -0.86 -6.48
C LEU A 6 17.04 -0.77 -6.38
N PHE A 7 17.79 -1.05 -7.45
CA PHE A 7 19.24 -0.86 -7.45
C PHE A 7 19.70 0.60 -7.37
N PHE A 8 18.84 1.60 -7.63
CA PHE A 8 19.22 3.01 -7.41
C PHE A 8 19.57 3.32 -5.95
N TRP A 9 19.06 2.51 -5.02
CA TRP A 9 19.34 2.57 -3.59
C TRP A 9 20.74 2.11 -3.19
N ASN A 10 21.50 1.51 -4.12
CA ASN A 10 22.90 1.16 -3.90
C ASN A 10 23.86 2.27 -4.36
N ASN A 11 23.34 3.39 -4.86
CA ASN A 11 24.16 4.52 -5.28
C ASN A 11 24.15 5.60 -4.19
N ASP A 12 25.30 5.78 -3.52
CA ASP A 12 25.43 6.71 -2.39
C ASP A 12 25.05 8.16 -2.73
N HIS A 13 25.31 8.60 -3.97
CA HIS A 13 24.93 9.95 -4.39
C HIS A 13 23.40 10.10 -4.48
N ILE A 14 22.72 9.09 -5.04
CA ILE A 14 21.25 9.08 -5.10
C ILE A 14 20.67 8.99 -3.69
N VAL A 15 21.19 8.09 -2.85
CA VAL A 15 20.75 7.96 -1.46
C VAL A 15 20.96 9.27 -0.69
N GLY A 16 22.08 9.96 -0.90
CA GLY A 16 22.35 11.26 -0.30
C GLY A 16 21.32 12.33 -0.69
N LEU A 17 20.95 12.41 -1.97
CA LEU A 17 19.88 13.32 -2.42
C LEU A 17 18.52 12.95 -1.85
N ILE A 18 18.22 11.65 -1.75
CA ILE A 18 16.99 11.17 -1.13
C ILE A 18 16.94 11.56 0.35
N ALA A 19 18.04 11.37 1.08
CA ALA A 19 18.11 11.69 2.50
C ALA A 19 17.86 13.19 2.79
N GLN A 20 18.36 14.07 1.93
CA GLN A 20 18.09 15.52 2.01
C GLN A 20 16.62 15.88 1.77
N ASN A 21 15.90 15.06 0.99
CA ASN A 21 14.51 15.31 0.57
C ASN A 21 13.51 14.29 1.13
N ARG A 22 13.90 13.54 2.17
CA ARG A 22 13.16 12.37 2.69
C ARG A 22 11.73 12.73 3.13
N ASN A 23 11.51 13.92 3.66
CA ASN A 23 10.20 14.43 4.09
C ASN A 23 9.17 14.47 2.96
N VAL A 24 9.62 14.55 1.70
CA VAL A 24 8.76 14.53 0.51
C VAL A 24 8.77 13.15 -0.13
N ILE A 25 9.95 12.53 -0.26
CA ILE A 25 10.10 11.29 -1.01
C ILE A 25 9.48 10.10 -0.27
N LEU A 26 9.74 9.95 1.03
CA LEU A 26 9.29 8.78 1.79
C LEU A 26 7.76 8.64 1.76
N PRO A 27 6.94 9.67 2.07
CA PRO A 27 5.49 9.56 1.99
C PRO A 27 4.95 9.11 0.62
N ILE A 28 5.60 9.53 -0.48
CA ILE A 28 5.17 9.19 -1.84
C ILE A 28 5.35 7.71 -2.14
N ILE A 29 6.48 7.13 -1.72
CA ILE A 29 6.84 5.76 -2.09
C ILE A 29 6.50 4.71 -1.02
N PHE A 30 6.17 5.14 0.21
CA PHE A 30 5.92 4.27 1.35
C PHE A 30 4.90 3.17 1.04
N GLU A 31 3.73 3.55 0.53
CA GLU A 31 2.66 2.61 0.18
C GLU A 31 3.11 1.58 -0.87
N ALA A 32 3.93 1.99 -1.84
CA ALA A 32 4.46 1.08 -2.86
C ALA A 32 5.44 0.06 -2.26
N LEU A 33 6.27 0.48 -1.29
CA LEU A 33 7.16 -0.42 -0.56
C LEU A 33 6.35 -1.44 0.27
N GLU A 34 5.35 -0.99 1.02
CA GLU A 34 4.50 -1.87 1.84
C GLU A 34 3.74 -2.89 0.99
N LYS A 35 3.10 -2.46 -0.11
CA LYS A 35 2.41 -3.38 -1.02
C LYS A 35 3.36 -4.37 -1.68
N ASN A 36 4.56 -3.94 -2.07
CA ASN A 36 5.55 -4.85 -2.63
C ASN A 36 5.99 -5.91 -1.61
N ILE A 37 6.20 -5.53 -0.35
CA ILE A 37 6.58 -6.49 0.71
C ILE A 37 5.46 -7.50 0.96
N GLN A 38 4.20 -7.06 0.94
CA GLN A 38 3.05 -7.93 1.22
C GLN A 38 2.68 -8.84 0.05
N TYR A 39 2.76 -8.36 -1.18
CA TYR A 39 2.11 -9.01 -2.33
C TYR A 39 3.03 -9.31 -3.51
N HIS A 40 4.30 -8.89 -3.51
CA HIS A 40 5.19 -9.15 -4.64
C HIS A 40 5.60 -10.63 -4.68
N TRP A 41 5.34 -11.27 -5.83
CA TRP A 41 5.56 -12.72 -6.03
C TRP A 41 7.04 -13.14 -6.06
N ASN A 42 7.93 -12.24 -6.50
CA ASN A 42 9.37 -12.52 -6.59
C ASN A 42 10.10 -12.20 -5.29
N GLN A 43 10.73 -13.22 -4.69
CA GLN A 43 11.43 -13.12 -3.40
C GLN A 43 12.67 -12.21 -3.43
N ALA A 44 13.41 -12.15 -4.53
CA ALA A 44 14.58 -11.28 -4.63
C ALA A 44 14.18 -9.80 -4.64
N VAL A 45 13.13 -9.46 -5.39
CA VAL A 45 12.55 -8.11 -5.39
C VAL A 45 11.96 -7.75 -4.03
N ASN A 46 11.32 -8.71 -3.36
CA ASN A 46 10.82 -8.54 -2.00
C ASN A 46 11.98 -8.20 -1.04
N GLY A 47 13.05 -8.99 -1.05
CA GLY A 47 14.23 -8.74 -0.22
C GLY A 47 14.89 -7.38 -0.48
N LEU A 48 15.02 -6.97 -1.75
CA LEU A 48 15.49 -5.62 -2.09
C LEU A 48 14.56 -4.53 -1.54
N THR A 49 13.25 -4.72 -1.61
CA THR A 49 12.26 -3.78 -1.07
C THR A 49 12.37 -3.67 0.46
N VAL A 50 12.54 -4.80 1.16
CA VAL A 50 12.76 -4.82 2.62
C VAL A 50 14.02 -4.05 3.00
N ASN A 51 15.10 -4.19 2.24
CA ASN A 51 16.33 -3.43 2.47
C ASN A 51 16.09 -1.92 2.33
N VAL A 52 15.41 -1.48 1.26
CA VAL A 52 15.06 -0.07 1.05
C VAL A 52 14.20 0.48 2.19
N ARG A 53 13.17 -0.28 2.61
CA ARG A 53 12.33 0.08 3.76
C ARG A 53 13.15 0.23 5.04
N LYS A 54 14.10 -0.68 5.30
CA LYS A 54 14.99 -0.63 6.47
C LYS A 54 15.88 0.61 6.46
N MET A 55 16.43 0.97 5.30
CA MET A 55 17.24 2.19 5.18
C MET A 55 16.45 3.44 5.53
N PHE A 56 15.17 3.53 5.15
CA PHE A 56 14.33 4.66 5.55
C PHE A 56 14.03 4.72 7.04
N LEU A 57 13.77 3.55 7.65
CA LEU A 57 13.57 3.47 9.09
C LEU A 57 14.83 3.91 9.85
N GLU A 58 16.02 3.50 9.39
CA GLU A 58 17.30 3.90 9.99
C GLU A 58 17.63 5.38 9.75
N MET A 59 17.16 5.94 8.64
CA MET A 59 17.43 7.32 8.25
C MET A 59 16.61 8.33 9.07
N ASP A 60 15.33 8.04 9.32
CA ASP A 60 14.42 8.91 10.06
C ASP A 60 13.25 8.11 10.64
N THR A 61 13.42 7.62 11.87
CA THR A 61 12.42 6.79 12.54
C THR A 61 11.09 7.51 12.73
N GLU A 62 11.11 8.79 13.09
CA GLU A 62 9.89 9.55 13.38
C GLU A 62 9.06 9.76 12.12
N LEU A 63 9.70 10.16 11.02
CA LEU A 63 9.03 10.30 9.73
C LEU A 63 8.50 8.95 9.23
N PHE A 64 9.26 7.87 9.43
CA PHE A 64 8.86 6.52 9.03
C PHE A 64 7.59 6.07 9.78
N GLU A 65 7.57 6.24 11.10
CA GLU A 65 6.42 5.88 11.94
C GLU A 65 5.18 6.71 11.59
N GLU A 66 5.36 7.99 11.25
CA GLU A 66 4.25 8.84 10.77
C GLU A 66 3.67 8.30 9.45
N CYS A 67 4.51 7.98 8.48
CA CYS A 67 4.06 7.37 7.22
C CYS A 67 3.35 6.03 7.47
N GLN A 68 3.84 5.24 8.42
CA GLN A 68 3.24 3.96 8.80
C GLN A 68 1.83 4.14 9.38
N ARG A 69 1.64 5.11 10.28
CA ARG A 69 0.31 5.44 10.83
C ARG A 69 -0.67 5.87 9.74
N GLN A 70 -0.26 6.82 8.90
CA GLN A 70 -1.08 7.31 7.80
C GLN A 70 -1.47 6.19 6.82
N TYR A 71 -0.55 5.28 6.52
CA TYR A 71 -0.83 4.12 5.69
C TYR A 71 -1.85 3.17 6.33
N GLN A 72 -1.72 2.88 7.63
CA GLN A 72 -2.66 2.03 8.35
C GLN A 72 -4.07 2.63 8.39
N GLU A 73 -4.20 3.93 8.63
CA GLU A 73 -5.49 4.64 8.59
C GLU A 73 -6.12 4.56 7.20
N LYS A 74 -5.33 4.77 6.14
CA LYS A 74 -5.78 4.65 4.76
C LYS A 74 -6.27 3.24 4.43
N VAL A 75 -5.54 2.20 4.88
CA VAL A 75 -5.92 0.80 4.67
C VAL A 75 -7.22 0.47 5.41
N ALA A 76 -7.37 0.93 6.65
CA ALA A 76 -8.60 0.74 7.42
C ALA A 76 -9.80 1.39 6.74
N LEU A 77 -9.66 2.66 6.34
CA LEU A 77 -10.73 3.38 5.63
C LEU A 77 -11.11 2.70 4.30
N ALA A 78 -10.13 2.21 3.54
CA ALA A 78 -10.38 1.50 2.30
C ALA A 78 -11.14 0.17 2.54
N LYS A 79 -10.82 -0.54 3.62
CA LYS A 79 -11.53 -1.76 4.03
C LYS A 79 -12.98 -1.47 4.42
N ASP A 80 -13.21 -0.44 5.22
CA ASP A 80 -14.56 -0.05 5.64
C ASP A 80 -15.43 0.34 4.43
N LEU A 81 -14.86 1.09 3.47
CA LEU A 81 -15.56 1.45 2.24
C LEU A 81 -15.89 0.23 1.38
N GLU A 82 -14.99 -0.75 1.30
CA GLU A 82 -15.22 -2.01 0.61
C GLU A 82 -16.37 -2.80 1.25
N GLU A 83 -16.38 -2.92 2.58
CA GLU A 83 -17.46 -3.60 3.31
C GLU A 83 -18.82 -2.91 3.09
N GLN A 84 -18.86 -1.58 3.12
CA GLN A 84 -20.07 -0.82 2.80
C GLN A 84 -20.55 -1.08 1.37
N ARG A 85 -19.61 -1.16 0.42
CA ARG A 85 -19.90 -1.48 -0.99
C ARG A 85 -20.48 -2.88 -1.13
N GLU A 86 -19.89 -3.88 -0.50
CA GLU A 86 -20.39 -5.26 -0.50
C GLU A 86 -21.80 -5.37 0.11
N GLN A 87 -22.05 -4.67 1.23
CA GLN A 87 -23.38 -4.63 1.85
C GLN A 87 -24.42 -3.95 0.96
N ALA A 88 -24.04 -2.89 0.24
CA ALA A 88 -24.91 -2.25 -0.73
C ALA A 88 -25.28 -3.21 -1.88
N TRP A 89 -24.30 -3.94 -2.42
CA TRP A 89 -24.52 -4.95 -3.46
C TRP A 89 -25.45 -6.07 -2.99
N LYS A 90 -25.22 -6.65 -1.81
CA LYS A 90 -26.08 -7.70 -1.23
C LYS A 90 -27.53 -7.25 -1.07
N ARG A 91 -27.75 -5.99 -0.66
CA ARG A 91 -29.11 -5.41 -0.56
C ARG A 91 -29.79 -5.27 -1.92
N LEU A 92 -29.04 -4.90 -2.97
CA LEU A 92 -29.57 -4.80 -4.33
C LEU A 92 -29.94 -6.19 -4.88
N GLU A 93 -29.08 -7.19 -4.68
CA GLU A 93 -29.33 -8.58 -5.08
C GLU A 93 -30.61 -9.12 -4.43
N ALA A 94 -30.77 -8.94 -3.12
CA ALA A 94 -31.96 -9.38 -2.39
C ALA A 94 -33.26 -8.73 -2.89
N VAL A 95 -33.22 -7.44 -3.30
CA VAL A 95 -34.39 -6.75 -3.87
C VAL A 95 -34.75 -7.30 -5.25
N VAL A 96 -33.75 -7.70 -6.05
CA VAL A 96 -33.99 -8.31 -7.36
C VAL A 96 -34.55 -9.73 -7.21
N GLU A 97 -34.01 -10.52 -6.29
CA GLU A 97 -34.51 -11.88 -5.99
C GLU A 97 -35.95 -11.84 -5.45
N GLY A 98 -36.25 -10.96 -4.48
CA GLY A 98 -37.61 -10.82 -3.96
C GLY A 98 -38.64 -10.36 -5.00
N LYS A 99 -38.25 -9.47 -5.93
CA LYS A 99 -39.12 -9.07 -7.05
C LYS A 99 -39.33 -10.17 -8.08
N ALA A 100 -38.36 -11.08 -8.25
CA ALA A 100 -38.51 -12.23 -9.13
C ALA A 100 -39.48 -13.25 -8.54
N GLU A 101 -39.49 -13.44 -7.22
CA GLU A 101 -40.48 -14.29 -6.54
C GLU A 101 -41.90 -13.70 -6.62
N ASP A 102 -42.06 -12.38 -6.41
CA ASP A 102 -43.34 -11.68 -6.53
C ASP A 102 -43.91 -11.64 -7.97
N MET A 103 -43.07 -11.79 -9.01
CA MET A 103 -43.49 -11.85 -10.41
C MET A 103 -43.88 -13.26 -10.91
N VAL A 104 -43.62 -14.31 -10.12
CA VAL A 104 -43.88 -15.71 -10.47
C VAL A 104 -45.14 -16.26 -9.79
N VAL A 105 -45.80 -15.47 -8.93
CA VAL A 105 -47.09 -15.78 -8.28
C VAL A 105 -48.27 -15.16 -9.03
#